data_AF-A0A1F8Q8L4-F1
#
_entry.id   AF-A0A1F8Q8L4-F1
#
_cell.length_a   1.000
_cell.length_b   1.000
_cell.length_c   1.000
_cell.angle_alpha   90.00
_cell.angle_beta   90.00
_cell.angle_gamma   90.00
#
_symmetry.space_group_name_H-M   'P 1'
#
loop_
_entity.id
_entity.type
_entity.pdbx_description
1 polymer ?
#
loop_
_entity_poly.entity_id
_entity_poly.type
_entity_poly.pdbx_seq_one_letter_code
_entity_poly.pdbx_strand_id
1 'polypeptide(L)' 'MLKQDIVNAVQESQFHIWSVNKIEEGIEVLTGVPAGKNKDGSFDPDGIFARVNQRLAVLAEELVKCSGETGYR' A
#
# COMPACT_ATOMS: atom_id res chain seq x y z
N MET A 1 26.94 -2.51 -11.35
CA MET A 1 27.56 -2.02 -10.09
C MET A 1 26.86 -0.75 -9.66
N LEU A 2 26.59 -0.59 -8.36
CA LEU A 2 26.07 0.67 -7.81
C LEU A 2 27.16 1.76 -7.87
N LYS A 3 26.74 3.02 -7.99
CA LYS A 3 27.67 4.17 -7.96
C LYS A 3 28.33 4.26 -6.58
N GLN A 4 29.60 4.69 -6.54
CA GLN A 4 30.38 4.80 -5.31
C GLN A 4 29.68 5.67 -4.26
N ASP A 5 29.03 6.77 -4.68
CA ASP A 5 28.28 7.66 -3.79
C ASP A 5 27.14 6.96 -3.05
N ILE A 6 26.46 6.02 -3.71
CA ILE A 6 25.40 5.21 -3.10
C ILE A 6 26.01 4.25 -2.08
N VAL A 7 27.15 3.64 -2.40
CA VAL A 7 27.85 2.72 -1.48
C VAL A 7 28.30 3.46 -0.21
N ASN A 8 28.87 4.66 -0.36
CA ASN A 8 29.28 5.49 0.77
C ASN A 8 28.07 5.91 1.63
N ALA A 9 26.97 6.35 1.00
CA ALA A 9 25.75 6.72 1.73
C ALA A 9 25.13 5.54 2.51
N VAL A 10 25.25 4.31 1.98
CA VAL A 10 24.84 3.10 2.71
C VAL A 10 25.77 2.82 3.90
N GLN A 11 27.09 2.95 3.73
CA GLN A 11 28.06 2.79 4.82
C GLN A 11 27.86 3.82 5.94
N GLU A 12 27.52 5.05 5.58
CA GLU A 12 27.22 6.14 6.52
C GLU A 12 25.80 6.07 7.11
N SER A 13 25.02 5.03 6.81
CA SER A 13 23.63 4.85 7.27
C SER A 13 22.67 5.99 6.85
N GLN A 14 23.02 6.74 5.81
CA GLN A 14 22.19 7.79 5.22
C GLN A 14 21.23 7.24 4.16
N PHE A 15 21.47 6.02 3.69
CA PHE A 15 20.67 5.36 2.67
C PHE A 15 20.46 3.88 3.00
N HIS A 16 19.22 3.40 2.82
CA HIS A 16 18.85 2.02 3.07
C HIS A 16 18.26 1.38 1.82
N ILE A 17 18.79 0.21 1.45
CA ILE A 17 18.29 -0.58 0.31
C ILE A 17 17.55 -1.78 0.87
N TRP A 18 16.26 -1.90 0.52
CA TRP A 18 15.40 -3.01 0.93
C TRP A 18 15.07 -3.86 -0.29
N SER A 19 15.43 -5.14 -0.26
CA SER A 19 15.02 -6.10 -1.29
C SER A 19 13.68 -6.71 -0.88
N VAL A 20 12.71 -6.65 -1.79
CA VAL A 20 11.37 -7.24 -1.61
C VAL A 20 11.02 -8.08 -2.83
N ASN A 21 10.31 -9.17 -2.60
CA ASN A 21 9.78 -10.08 -3.62
C ASN A 21 8.33 -9.78 -3.94
N LYS A 22 7.57 -9.28 -2.96
CA LYS A 22 6.14 -8.99 -3.10
C LYS A 22 5.77 -7.61 -2.59
N ILE A 23 4.65 -7.09 -3.08
CA ILE A 23 4.14 -5.76 -2.72
C ILE A 23 3.85 -5.67 -1.22
N GLU A 24 3.39 -6.77 -0.62
CA GLU A 24 3.12 -6.89 0.82
C GLU A 24 4.35 -6.52 1.67
N GLU A 25 5.54 -6.96 1.27
CA GLU A 25 6.78 -6.69 2.00
C GLU A 25 7.18 -5.21 1.86
N GLY A 26 7.00 -4.65 0.66
CA GLY A 26 7.33 -3.24 0.39
C GLY A 26 6.44 -2.26 1.15
N ILE A 27 5.13 -2.55 1.21
CA ILE A 27 4.20 -1.66 1.92
C ILE A 27 4.44 -1.68 3.43
N GLU A 28 4.82 -2.83 4.00
CA GLU A 28 5.20 -2.96 5.41
C GLU A 28 6.43 -2.12 5.74
N VAL A 29 7.46 -2.15 4.89
CA VAL A 29 8.66 -1.33 5.06
C VAL A 29 8.33 0.17 5.01
N LEU A 30 7.47 0.59 4.09
CA LEU A 30 7.15 2.02 3.89
C LEU A 30 6.25 2.61 4.98
N THR A 31 5.39 1.79 5.58
CA THR A 31 4.33 2.27 6.49
C THR A 31 4.50 1.81 7.93
N GLY A 32 5.33 0.78 8.17
CA GLY A 32 5.49 0.15 9.48
C GLY A 32 4.28 -0.66 9.95
N VAL A 33 3.27 -0.87 9.10
CA VAL A 33 2.05 -1.62 9.43
C VAL A 33 1.98 -2.88 8.57
N PRO A 34 1.58 -4.05 9.13
CA PRO A 34 1.39 -5.27 8.35
C PRO A 34 0.48 -5.06 7.13
N ALA A 35 0.83 -5.68 5.99
CA ALA A 35 -0.03 -5.68 4.81
C ALA A 35 -1.38 -6.33 5.13
N GLY A 36 -1.36 -7.38 5.95
CA GLY A 36 -2.54 -8.04 6.48
C GLY A 36 -3.23 -8.95 5.47
N LYS A 37 -2.50 -9.74 4.70
CA LYS A 37 -3.08 -10.71 3.76
C LYS A 37 -3.08 -12.12 4.35
N ASN A 38 -4.26 -12.70 4.56
CA ASN A 38 -4.40 -14.06 5.07
C ASN A 38 -4.31 -15.09 3.94
N LYS A 39 -3.97 -16.34 4.30
CA LYS A 39 -3.88 -17.45 3.35
C LYS A 39 -5.22 -17.76 2.66
N ASP A 40 -6.32 -17.50 3.36
CA ASP A 40 -7.68 -17.75 2.87
C ASP A 40 -8.21 -16.63 1.97
N GLY A 41 -7.38 -15.64 1.64
CA GLY A 41 -7.76 -14.49 0.80
C GLY A 41 -8.50 -13.37 1.54
N SER A 42 -8.77 -13.54 2.84
CA SER A 42 -9.25 -12.46 3.70
C SER A 42 -8.14 -11.48 4.06
N PHE A 43 -8.52 -10.26 4.44
CA PHE A 43 -7.60 -9.27 4.97
C PHE A 43 -7.69 -9.20 6.49
N ASP A 44 -6.55 -9.12 7.16
CA ASP A 44 -6.44 -8.78 8.56
C ASP A 44 -7.04 -7.37 8.77
N PRO A 45 -8.04 -7.21 9.67
CA PRO A 45 -8.69 -5.92 9.90
C PRO A 45 -7.72 -4.82 10.33
N ASP A 46 -6.62 -5.15 11.00
CA ASP A 46 -5.63 -4.17 11.44
C ASP A 46 -4.63 -3.78 10.33
N GLY A 47 -4.57 -4.58 9.26
CA GLY A 47 -3.66 -4.43 8.14
C GLY A 47 -4.05 -3.36 7.12
N ILE A 48 -3.07 -2.98 6.29
CA ILE A 48 -3.24 -1.93 5.29
C ILE A 48 -4.27 -2.32 4.23
N PHE A 49 -4.29 -3.57 3.79
CA PHE A 49 -5.19 -4.00 2.74
C PHE A 49 -6.66 -3.94 3.16
N ALA A 50 -6.97 -4.22 4.42
CA ALA A 50 -8.31 -4.04 4.96
C ALA A 50 -8.73 -2.56 4.92
N ARG A 51 -7.85 -1.65 5.34
CA ARG A 51 -8.10 -0.19 5.31
C ARG A 51 -8.32 0.31 3.89
N VAL A 52 -7.51 -0.14 2.93
CA VAL A 52 -7.67 0.20 1.51
C VAL A 52 -9.00 -0.33 0.97
N ASN A 53 -9.33 -1.58 1.25
CA ASN A 53 -10.58 -2.19 0.81
C ASN A 53 -11.81 -1.43 1.36
N GLN A 54 -11.78 -1.06 2.64
CA GLN A 54 -12.84 -0.25 3.25
C GLN A 54 -12.94 1.13 2.59
N ARG A 55 -11.82 1.80 2.30
CA ARG A 55 -11.84 3.09 1.61
C ARG A 55 -12.40 2.98 0.19
N LEU A 56 -12.05 1.93 -0.54
CA LEU A 56 -12.58 1.66 -1.88
C LEU A 56 -14.09 1.41 -1.85
N ALA A 57 -14.60 0.68 -0.86
CA ALA A 57 -16.04 0.47 -0.69
C ALA A 57 -16.79 1.80 -0.50
N VAL A 58 -16.28 2.69 0.37
CA VAL A 58 -16.87 4.03 0.59
C VAL A 58 -16.85 4.85 -0.71
N LEU A 59 -15.74 4.87 -1.43
CA LEU A 59 -15.64 5.59 -2.70
C LEU A 59 -16.61 5.04 -3.76
N ALA A 60 -16.79 3.71 -3.82
CA ALA A 60 -17.74 3.09 -4.72
C ALA A 60 -19.19 3.50 -4.39
N GLU A 61 -19.56 3.52 -3.10
CA GLU A 61 -20.87 4.00 -2.66
C GLU A 61 -21.11 5.48 -3.01
N GLU A 62 -20.10 6.34 -2.82
CA GLU A 62 -20.16 7.76 -3.19
C GLU A 62 -20.36 7.94 -4.69
N LEU A 63 -19.62 7.19 -5.51
CA LEU A 63 -19.76 7.23 -6.98
C LEU A 63 -21.17 6.81 -7.42
N VAL A 64 -21.73 5.76 -6.83
CA VAL A 64 -23.11 5.33 -7.12
C VAL A 64 -24.10 6.44 -6.78
N LYS A 65 -23.96 7.07 -5.59
CA LYS A 65 -24.82 8.20 -5.17
C LYS A 65 -24.74 9.38 -6.14
N CYS A 66 -23.53 9.82 -6.52
CA CYS A 66 -23.35 10.93 -7.46
C CYS A 66 -23.84 10.59 -8.88
N SER A 67 -23.72 9.34 -9.32
CA SER A 67 -24.20 8.90 -10.63
C SER A 67 -25.73 8.82 -10.73
N GLY A 68 -26.42 8.68 -9.60
CA GLY A 68 -27.90 8.70 -9.53
C GLY A 68 -28.51 10.09 -9.68
N GLU A 69 -27.73 11.16 -9.48
CA GLU A 69 -28.20 12.55 -9.61
C GLU A 69 -27.94 13.14 -11.00
N THR A 70 -27.10 12.52 -11.82
CA THR A 70 -26.83 12.95 -13.21
C THR A 70 -27.74 12.22 -14.21
N GLY A 71 -29.02 12.12 -13.86
CA GLY A 71 -30.07 11.71 -14.79
C GLY A 71 -30.24 12.77 -15.86
N TYR A 72 -29.83 12.46 -17.09
CA TYR A 72 -30.03 13.27 -18.29
C TYR A 72 -31.51 13.68 -18.39
N ARG A 73 -31.78 14.96 -18.17
CA ARG A 73 -32.96 15.67 -18.67
C ARG A 73 -32.50 16.65 -19.72
#